data_AF-K1U0E6-F1
#
_entry.id   AF-K1U0E6-F1
#
_cell.length_a   1.000
_cell.length_b   1.000
_cell.length_c   1.000
_cell.angle_alpha   90.00
_cell.angle_beta   90.00
_cell.angle_gamma   90.00
#
_symmetry.space_group_name_H-M   'P 1'
#
loop_
_entity.id
_entity.type
_entity.pdbx_description
1 polymer ?
#
loop_
_entity_poly.entity_id
_entity_poly.type
_entity_poly.pdbx_seq_one_letter_code
_entity_poly.pdbx_strand_id
1 'polypeptide(L)'
;QNEDGSFPRKFKDDFSIVDASGGSTPSATLPLVMASKYFKDKRYLASAKRTVDYLEKELISKADYFSSTLDANCEDKEASLYAATAAYYLALVTKGEERAHYAGLAKKAAYFALSWYYTWDVPFAEGQMLGDIGLKTRGWGNVSVENNHIDVFIFEFADVLHWLSKGVQRAALL
;
A
#
# COMPACT_ATOMS: atom_id res chain seq x y z
N GLN A 1 -4.27 9.16 16.38
CA GLN A 1 -2.92 8.77 15.96
C GLN A 1 -2.12 8.47 17.22
N ASN A 2 -1.51 7.29 17.29
CA ASN A 2 -0.67 6.87 18.42
C ASN A 2 0.65 7.65 18.46
N GLU A 3 1.46 7.49 19.51
CA GLU A 3 2.76 8.17 19.67
C GLU A 3 3.80 7.75 18.63
N ASP A 4 3.71 6.54 18.10
CA ASP A 4 4.57 6.01 17.03
C ASP A 4 4.13 6.43 15.61
N GLY A 5 3.00 7.14 15.49
CA GLY A 5 2.46 7.59 14.21
C GLY A 5 1.38 6.67 13.61
N SER A 6 1.12 5.51 14.22
CA SER A 6 0.15 4.54 13.73
C SER A 6 -1.31 4.93 13.98
N PHE A 7 -2.20 4.28 13.25
CA PHE A 7 -3.64 4.21 13.48
C PHE A 7 -4.06 2.76 13.69
N PRO A 8 -5.01 2.49 14.61
CA PRO A 8 -5.46 1.14 14.90
C PRO A 8 -6.12 0.50 13.68
N ARG A 9 -5.90 -0.80 13.51
CA ARG A 9 -6.43 -1.59 12.40
C ARG A 9 -7.95 -1.72 12.47
N LYS A 10 -8.52 -1.89 13.67
CA LYS A 10 -9.97 -2.09 13.86
C LYS A 10 -10.47 -1.28 15.03
N PHE A 11 -11.57 -0.58 14.82
CA PHE A 11 -12.31 0.14 15.85
C PHE A 11 -13.81 0.09 15.51
N LYS A 12 -14.65 0.24 16.53
CA LYS A 12 -16.11 0.34 16.34
C LYS A 12 -16.51 1.77 15.97
N ASP A 13 -17.77 1.97 15.59
CA ASP A 13 -18.35 3.28 15.32
C ASP A 13 -18.31 4.25 16.52
N ASP A 14 -18.31 3.72 17.75
CA ASP A 14 -18.07 4.46 19.00
C ASP A 14 -16.59 4.78 19.30
N PHE A 15 -15.69 4.48 18.36
CA PHE A 15 -14.22 4.61 18.45
C PHE A 15 -13.52 3.68 19.45
N SER A 16 -14.21 2.72 20.06
CA SER A 16 -13.56 1.69 20.86
C SER A 16 -12.64 0.83 19.98
N ILE A 17 -11.38 0.68 20.41
CA ILE A 17 -10.37 -0.06 19.66
C ILE A 17 -10.61 -1.57 19.84
N VAL A 18 -10.69 -2.29 18.73
CA VAL A 18 -10.82 -3.75 18.69
C VAL A 18 -9.47 -4.41 18.40
N ASP A 19 -8.69 -3.79 17.50
CA ASP A 19 -7.34 -4.23 17.15
C ASP A 19 -6.43 -3.00 17.08
N ALA A 20 -5.49 -2.92 18.03
CA ALA A 20 -4.58 -1.80 18.19
C ALA A 20 -3.36 -1.88 17.25
N SER A 21 -3.19 -2.96 16.48
CA SER A 21 -2.11 -3.06 15.49
C SER A 21 -2.23 -1.94 14.46
N GLY A 22 -1.09 -1.52 13.89
CA GLY A 22 -1.04 -0.37 12.98
C GLY A 22 -1.51 -0.64 11.55
N GLY A 23 -2.22 -1.73 11.28
CA GLY A 23 -2.52 -2.22 9.92
C GLY A 23 -3.24 -1.21 9.02
N SER A 24 -4.06 -0.31 9.58
CA SER A 24 -4.79 0.72 8.82
C SER A 24 -4.03 2.05 8.67
N THR A 25 -2.81 2.14 9.19
CA THR A 25 -1.98 3.36 9.12
C THR A 25 -1.80 3.91 7.70
N PRO A 26 -1.54 3.08 6.65
CA PRO A 26 -1.40 3.58 5.28
C PRO A 26 -2.62 4.33 4.75
N SER A 27 -3.83 3.88 5.09
CA SER A 27 -5.08 4.46 4.58
C SER A 27 -5.32 5.87 5.13
N ALA A 28 -4.70 6.23 6.25
CA ALA A 28 -4.79 7.57 6.82
C ALA A 28 -3.89 8.59 6.11
N THR A 29 -2.83 8.16 5.41
CA THR A 29 -1.86 9.09 4.81
C THR A 29 -2.49 9.99 3.73
N LEU A 30 -3.22 9.41 2.78
CA LEU A 30 -3.88 10.14 1.70
C LEU A 30 -4.84 11.23 2.23
N PRO A 31 -5.84 10.92 3.08
CA PRO A 31 -6.76 11.95 3.57
C PRO A 31 -6.03 13.02 4.38
N LEU A 32 -4.97 12.70 5.12
CA LEU A 32 -4.16 13.69 5.83
C LEU A 32 -3.39 14.62 4.87
N VAL A 33 -2.81 14.07 3.79
CA VAL A 33 -2.16 14.87 2.74
C VAL A 33 -3.18 15.81 2.07
N MET A 34 -4.35 15.29 1.71
CA MET A 34 -5.42 16.08 1.08
C MET A 34 -5.97 17.15 2.03
N ALA A 35 -6.20 16.81 3.30
CA ALA A 35 -6.61 17.75 4.33
C ALA A 35 -5.59 18.87 4.52
N SER A 36 -4.28 18.56 4.52
CA SER A 36 -3.25 19.59 4.58
C SER A 36 -3.34 20.57 3.40
N LYS A 37 -3.56 20.07 2.19
CA LYS A 37 -3.70 20.92 0.99
C LYS A 37 -4.97 21.77 1.03
N TYR A 38 -6.08 21.17 1.46
CA TYR A 38 -7.39 21.83 1.49
C TYR A 38 -7.49 22.88 2.61
N PHE A 39 -7.20 22.49 3.85
CA PHE A 39 -7.32 23.36 5.02
C PHE A 39 -6.10 24.26 5.24
N LYS A 40 -4.97 23.99 4.56
CA LYS A 40 -3.69 24.69 4.75
C LYS A 40 -3.15 24.61 6.18
N ASP A 41 -3.57 23.60 6.92
CA ASP A 41 -3.12 23.33 8.28
C ASP A 41 -1.93 22.35 8.25
N LYS A 42 -0.82 22.79 8.83
CA LYS A 42 0.45 22.04 8.88
C LYS A 42 0.34 20.78 9.75
N ARG A 43 -0.61 20.74 10.70
CA ARG A 43 -0.83 19.57 11.59
C ARG A 43 -1.17 18.32 10.78
N TYR A 44 -1.94 18.45 9.70
CA TYR A 44 -2.28 17.31 8.86
C TYR A 44 -1.08 16.74 8.11
N LEU A 45 -0.22 17.59 7.53
CA LEU A 45 1.00 17.11 6.88
C LEU A 45 1.97 16.49 7.89
N ALA A 46 2.11 17.08 9.08
CA ALA A 46 2.93 16.50 10.15
C ALA A 46 2.40 15.10 10.55
N SER A 47 1.08 14.95 10.70
CA SER A 47 0.45 13.66 10.98
C SER A 47 0.66 12.66 9.83
N ALA A 48 0.54 13.10 8.56
CA ALA A 48 0.79 12.26 7.39
C ALA A 48 2.24 11.75 7.35
N LYS A 49 3.23 12.60 7.61
CA LYS A 49 4.64 12.19 7.67
C LYS A 49 4.86 11.10 8.71
N ARG A 50 4.30 11.28 9.92
CA ARG A 50 4.35 10.27 10.99
C ARG A 50 3.73 8.93 10.60
N THR A 51 2.70 8.91 9.75
CA THR A 51 2.18 7.64 9.24
C THR A 51 3.23 6.91 8.41
N VAL A 52 3.93 7.59 7.50
CA VAL A 52 4.94 6.95 6.66
C VAL A 52 6.22 6.61 7.43
N ASP A 53 6.59 7.39 8.45
CA ASP A 53 7.68 7.03 9.37
C ASP A 53 7.40 5.68 10.05
N TYR A 54 6.16 5.46 10.50
CA TYR A 54 5.72 4.17 11.03
C TYR A 54 5.81 3.06 9.97
N LEU A 55 5.30 3.30 8.76
CA LEU A 55 5.33 2.30 7.68
C LEU A 55 6.75 1.95 7.23
N GLU A 56 7.64 2.93 7.17
CA GLU A 56 9.04 2.71 6.86
C GLU A 56 9.67 1.78 7.89
N LYS A 57 9.46 2.06 9.17
CA LYS A 57 10.06 1.29 10.27
C LYS A 57 9.48 -0.11 10.40
N GLU A 58 8.15 -0.23 10.36
CA GLU A 58 7.46 -1.47 10.72
C GLU A 58 7.16 -2.37 9.53
N LEU A 59 6.87 -1.81 8.34
CA LEU A 59 6.51 -2.62 7.15
C LEU A 59 7.66 -2.67 6.15
N ILE A 60 8.10 -1.53 5.65
CA ILE A 60 8.96 -1.44 4.45
C ILE A 60 10.41 -1.86 4.74
N SER A 61 10.96 -1.46 5.89
CA SER A 61 12.34 -1.81 6.27
C SER A 61 12.49 -3.29 6.59
N LYS A 62 11.47 -3.87 7.24
CA LYS A 62 11.42 -5.28 7.64
C LYS A 62 10.96 -6.21 6.53
N ALA A 63 10.33 -5.66 5.47
CA ALA A 63 9.62 -6.41 4.45
C ALA A 63 8.51 -7.31 5.01
N ASP A 64 7.82 -6.82 6.05
CA ASP A 64 6.80 -7.57 6.80
C ASP A 64 5.44 -7.52 6.10
N TYR A 65 4.99 -6.33 5.67
CA TYR A 65 3.73 -6.10 4.93
C TYR A 65 2.54 -6.94 5.44
N PHE A 66 2.34 -6.90 6.76
CA PHE A 66 1.42 -7.78 7.46
C PHE A 66 0.06 -7.11 7.72
N SER A 67 -1.00 -7.81 7.35
CA SER A 67 -2.36 -7.67 7.86
C SER A 67 -3.00 -6.28 7.73
N SER A 68 -3.04 -5.79 6.49
CA SER A 68 -3.76 -4.55 6.17
C SER A 68 -5.26 -4.77 5.95
N THR A 69 -5.63 -5.97 5.52
CA THR A 69 -7.03 -6.39 5.36
C THR A 69 -7.67 -6.69 6.73
N LEU A 70 -8.99 -6.55 6.86
CA LEU A 70 -9.66 -6.81 8.16
C LEU A 70 -9.97 -8.30 8.38
N ASP A 71 -9.97 -9.07 7.31
CA ASP A 71 -10.38 -10.47 7.24
C ASP A 71 -9.21 -11.47 7.22
N ALA A 72 -7.96 -11.03 7.01
CA ALA A 72 -6.78 -11.90 7.06
C ALA A 72 -5.72 -11.39 8.05
N ASN A 73 -5.02 -12.29 8.73
CA ASN A 73 -3.95 -11.97 9.68
C ASN A 73 -2.61 -12.53 9.24
N CYS A 74 -2.18 -12.11 8.05
CA CYS A 74 -0.95 -12.56 7.40
C CYS A 74 -0.39 -11.49 6.46
N GLU A 75 0.75 -11.77 5.82
CA GLU A 75 1.32 -10.94 4.77
C GLU A 75 0.35 -10.85 3.59
N ASP A 76 0.09 -9.62 3.14
CA ASP A 76 -0.85 -9.37 2.06
C ASP A 76 -0.34 -8.30 1.08
N LYS A 77 -0.79 -8.42 -0.18
CA LYS A 77 -0.48 -7.47 -1.25
C LYS A 77 -0.96 -6.07 -0.87
N GLU A 78 -2.14 -5.96 -0.28
CA GLU A 78 -2.79 -4.70 0.10
C GLU A 78 -1.92 -3.86 1.04
N ALA A 79 -1.19 -4.47 1.98
CA ALA A 79 -0.34 -3.79 2.94
C ALA A 79 0.80 -3.08 2.21
N SER A 80 1.40 -3.77 1.24
CA SER A 80 2.45 -3.20 0.40
C SER A 80 1.91 -2.19 -0.61
N LEU A 81 0.76 -2.44 -1.22
CA LEU A 81 0.10 -1.54 -2.18
C LEU A 81 -0.27 -0.20 -1.52
N TYR A 82 -0.84 -0.24 -0.32
CA TYR A 82 -1.17 0.97 0.41
C TYR A 82 0.05 1.65 0.99
N ALA A 83 1.08 0.93 1.45
CA ALA A 83 2.34 1.55 1.85
C ALA A 83 3.02 2.29 0.69
N ALA A 84 3.01 1.69 -0.51
CA ALA A 84 3.51 2.33 -1.73
C ALA A 84 2.72 3.61 -2.06
N THR A 85 1.39 3.53 -1.96
CA THR A 85 0.48 4.66 -2.22
C THR A 85 0.67 5.78 -1.19
N ALA A 86 0.79 5.47 0.09
CA ALA A 86 1.05 6.42 1.16
C ALA A 86 2.35 7.20 0.93
N ALA A 87 3.44 6.48 0.65
CA ALA A 87 4.74 7.09 0.35
C ALA A 87 4.69 7.92 -0.95
N TYR A 88 3.98 7.45 -1.98
CA TYR A 88 3.77 8.19 -3.22
C TYR A 88 3.11 9.56 -2.97
N TYR A 89 2.05 9.62 -2.19
CA TYR A 89 1.38 10.89 -1.90
C TYR A 89 2.25 11.88 -1.14
N LEU A 90 3.07 11.41 -0.19
CA LEU A 90 4.06 12.29 0.45
C LEU A 90 5.10 12.77 -0.55
N ALA A 91 5.60 11.89 -1.44
CA ALA A 91 6.54 12.29 -2.48
C ALA A 91 5.98 13.36 -3.43
N LEU A 92 4.65 13.36 -3.69
CA LEU A 92 4.01 14.39 -4.51
C LEU A 92 3.96 15.76 -3.84
N VAL A 93 3.85 15.83 -2.51
CA VAL A 93 3.68 17.09 -1.77
C VAL A 93 4.97 17.62 -1.13
N THR A 94 6.06 16.85 -1.15
CA THR A 94 7.38 17.26 -0.68
C THR A 94 8.34 17.59 -1.83
N LYS A 95 9.56 18.02 -1.50
CA LYS A 95 10.58 18.47 -2.46
C LYS A 95 11.97 18.00 -2.03
N GLY A 96 12.94 18.06 -2.97
CA GLY A 96 14.34 17.74 -2.68
C GLY A 96 14.55 16.31 -2.17
N GLU A 97 15.44 16.16 -1.20
CA GLU A 97 15.78 14.86 -0.59
C GLU A 97 14.58 14.18 0.05
N GLU A 98 13.70 14.94 0.70
CA GLU A 98 12.49 14.39 1.31
C GLU A 98 11.56 13.73 0.27
N ARG A 99 11.44 14.34 -0.92
CA ARG A 99 10.71 13.72 -2.02
C ARG A 99 11.40 12.46 -2.54
N ALA A 100 12.73 12.49 -2.65
CA ALA A 100 13.51 11.34 -3.11
C ALA A 100 13.39 10.16 -2.14
N HIS A 101 13.41 10.43 -0.83
CA HIS A 101 13.20 9.45 0.23
C HIS A 101 11.86 8.73 0.07
N TYR A 102 10.76 9.49 0.04
CA TYR A 102 9.42 8.91 -0.12
C TYR A 102 9.23 8.19 -1.46
N ALA A 103 9.84 8.69 -2.54
CA ALA A 103 9.86 7.97 -3.82
C ALA A 103 10.59 6.61 -3.72
N GLY A 104 11.70 6.56 -2.98
CA GLY A 104 12.44 5.33 -2.70
C GLY A 104 11.62 4.32 -1.90
N LEU A 105 10.92 4.78 -0.86
CA LEU A 105 10.00 3.94 -0.08
C LEU A 105 8.84 3.41 -0.94
N ALA A 106 8.22 4.28 -1.74
CA ALA A 106 7.16 3.89 -2.66
C ALA A 106 7.64 2.82 -3.65
N LYS A 107 8.85 2.99 -4.21
CA LYS A 107 9.48 2.01 -5.10
C LYS A 107 9.71 0.67 -4.40
N LYS A 108 10.25 0.67 -3.18
CA LYS A 108 10.54 -0.57 -2.43
C LYS A 108 9.26 -1.34 -2.10
N ALA A 109 8.22 -0.65 -1.65
CA ALA A 109 6.91 -1.25 -1.39
C ALA A 109 6.24 -1.76 -2.68
N ALA A 110 6.35 -1.01 -3.78
CA ALA A 110 5.80 -1.42 -5.07
C ALA A 110 6.43 -2.72 -5.61
N TYR A 111 7.73 -2.96 -5.38
CA TYR A 111 8.36 -4.23 -5.77
C TYR A 111 7.74 -5.43 -5.05
N PHE A 112 7.48 -5.31 -3.76
CA PHE A 112 6.79 -6.37 -3.03
C PHE A 112 5.37 -6.54 -3.56
N ALA A 113 4.60 -5.45 -3.71
CA ALA A 113 3.25 -5.54 -4.27
C ALA A 113 3.20 -6.25 -5.63
N LEU A 114 4.17 -5.97 -6.52
CA LEU A 114 4.26 -6.59 -7.83
C LEU A 114 4.57 -8.09 -7.80
N SER A 115 5.19 -8.62 -6.73
CA SER A 115 5.45 -10.05 -6.62
C SER A 115 4.17 -10.88 -6.41
N TRP A 116 3.05 -10.23 -6.09
CA TRP A 116 1.75 -10.88 -5.92
C TRP A 116 0.95 -10.98 -7.22
N TYR A 117 1.48 -10.49 -8.34
CA TYR A 117 0.81 -10.56 -9.63
C TYR A 117 1.25 -11.79 -10.41
N TYR A 118 0.28 -12.51 -10.96
CA TYR A 118 0.54 -13.68 -11.78
C TYR A 118 1.18 -13.26 -13.10
N THR A 119 2.36 -13.81 -13.38
CA THR A 119 3.05 -13.64 -14.66
C THR A 119 2.64 -14.68 -15.71
N TRP A 120 1.75 -15.60 -15.32
CA TRP A 120 1.27 -16.73 -16.12
C TRP A 120 -0.22 -17.01 -15.80
N ASP A 121 -0.88 -17.80 -16.66
CA ASP A 121 -2.29 -18.16 -16.49
C ASP A 121 -2.42 -19.44 -15.64
N VAL A 122 -2.97 -19.33 -14.43
CA VAL A 122 -3.20 -20.44 -13.49
C VAL A 122 -4.29 -21.37 -14.04
N PRO A 123 -4.03 -22.69 -14.14
CA PRO A 123 -5.03 -23.65 -14.56
C PRO A 123 -6.06 -23.84 -13.44
N PHE A 124 -7.33 -23.86 -13.84
CA PHE A 124 -8.45 -24.28 -12.99
C PHE A 124 -8.85 -25.71 -13.32
N ALA A 125 -9.38 -26.43 -12.32
CA ALA A 125 -9.88 -27.77 -12.54
C ALA A 125 -11.16 -27.76 -13.38
N GLU A 126 -11.38 -28.82 -14.15
CA GLU A 126 -12.61 -29.02 -14.93
C GLU A 126 -13.85 -29.02 -14.00
N GLY A 127 -14.92 -28.32 -14.41
CA GLY A 127 -16.13 -28.15 -13.60
C GLY A 127 -16.05 -27.03 -12.56
N GLN A 128 -14.90 -26.34 -12.45
CA GLN A 128 -14.85 -25.06 -11.75
C GLN A 128 -15.25 -23.95 -12.72
N MET A 129 -16.20 -23.10 -12.31
CA MET A 129 -16.72 -22.00 -13.12
C MET A 129 -15.62 -21.16 -13.81
N LEU A 130 -14.53 -20.84 -13.12
CA LEU A 130 -13.42 -20.05 -13.67
C LEU A 130 -12.65 -20.80 -14.78
N GLY A 131 -12.54 -22.13 -14.68
CA GLY A 131 -12.00 -22.99 -15.71
C GLY A 131 -12.94 -23.13 -16.90
N ASP A 132 -14.23 -23.34 -16.63
CA ASP A 132 -15.25 -23.54 -17.66
C ASP A 132 -15.43 -22.30 -18.57
N ILE A 133 -15.25 -21.08 -18.01
CA ILE A 133 -15.26 -19.84 -18.80
C ILE A 133 -13.90 -19.49 -19.42
N GLY A 134 -12.86 -20.29 -19.14
CA GLY A 134 -11.51 -20.08 -19.67
C GLY A 134 -10.80 -18.83 -19.16
N LEU A 135 -11.00 -18.46 -17.88
CA LEU A 135 -10.38 -17.29 -17.27
C LEU A 135 -8.86 -17.28 -17.47
N LYS A 136 -8.31 -16.12 -17.83
CA LYS A 136 -6.87 -15.86 -17.95
C LYS A 136 -6.42 -15.00 -16.78
N THR A 137 -5.59 -15.57 -15.91
CA THR A 137 -5.20 -14.97 -14.62
C THR A 137 -3.90 -14.18 -14.70
N ARG A 138 -3.17 -14.23 -15.82
CA ARG A 138 -1.98 -13.40 -16.01
C ARG A 138 -2.33 -11.92 -15.91
N GLY A 139 -1.54 -11.19 -15.12
CA GLY A 139 -1.77 -9.77 -14.83
C GLY A 139 -2.76 -9.53 -13.68
N TRP A 140 -3.38 -10.57 -13.12
CA TRP A 140 -4.20 -10.45 -11.92
C TRP A 140 -3.36 -10.55 -10.66
N GLY A 141 -3.82 -9.92 -9.59
CA GLY A 141 -3.21 -10.00 -8.27
C GLY A 141 -3.76 -11.17 -7.45
N ASN A 142 -2.92 -11.68 -6.56
CA ASN A 142 -3.33 -12.45 -5.39
C ASN A 142 -3.42 -11.52 -4.16
N VAL A 143 -4.15 -11.92 -3.13
CA VAL A 143 -4.43 -11.11 -1.94
C VAL A 143 -3.44 -11.42 -0.83
N SER A 144 -3.49 -12.63 -0.29
CA SER A 144 -2.73 -12.99 0.90
C SER A 144 -2.42 -14.48 0.96
N VAL A 145 -1.54 -14.89 1.88
CA VAL A 145 -1.22 -16.31 2.07
C VAL A 145 -2.38 -17.10 2.70
N GLU A 146 -3.15 -16.48 3.60
CA GLU A 146 -4.25 -17.13 4.32
C GLU A 146 -5.54 -17.20 3.49
N ASN A 147 -5.79 -16.19 2.65
CA ASN A 147 -6.97 -16.09 1.81
C ASN A 147 -6.57 -15.98 0.33
N ASN A 148 -6.09 -17.09 -0.23
CA ASN A 148 -5.58 -17.12 -1.60
C ASN A 148 -6.71 -17.08 -2.63
N HIS A 149 -6.85 -15.96 -3.33
CA HIS A 149 -7.80 -15.79 -4.43
C HIS A 149 -7.34 -14.73 -5.42
N ILE A 150 -7.92 -14.77 -6.62
CA ILE A 150 -7.74 -13.73 -7.63
C ILE A 150 -8.48 -12.49 -7.19
N ASP A 151 -7.80 -11.35 -7.26
CA ASP A 151 -8.34 -10.10 -6.79
C ASP A 151 -8.12 -8.94 -7.77
N VAL A 152 -9.15 -8.11 -7.85
CA VAL A 152 -9.25 -6.90 -8.68
C VAL A 152 -8.79 -5.66 -7.95
N PHE A 153 -8.52 -5.74 -6.65
CA PHE A 153 -8.25 -4.59 -5.83
C PHE A 153 -6.87 -4.00 -6.13
N ILE A 154 -6.87 -3.07 -7.07
CA ILE A 154 -5.71 -2.33 -7.53
C ILE A 154 -6.18 -0.92 -7.87
N PHE A 155 -6.37 -0.08 -6.85
CA PHE A 155 -6.84 1.31 -7.02
C PHE A 155 -5.80 2.17 -7.77
N GLU A 156 -5.20 3.15 -7.10
CA GLU A 156 -4.29 4.13 -7.71
C GLU A 156 -2.90 3.55 -7.98
N PHE A 157 -2.69 2.26 -7.72
CA PHE A 157 -1.39 1.62 -7.81
C PHE A 157 -0.81 1.64 -9.23
N ALA A 158 -1.64 1.55 -10.27
CA ALA A 158 -1.18 1.73 -11.65
C ALA A 158 -0.57 3.12 -11.89
N ASP A 159 -1.16 4.17 -11.32
CA ASP A 159 -0.62 5.54 -11.40
C ASP A 159 0.67 5.70 -10.60
N VAL A 160 0.76 5.05 -9.44
CA VAL A 160 2.01 4.97 -8.65
C VAL A 160 3.13 4.35 -9.49
N LEU A 161 2.87 3.20 -10.13
CA LEU A 161 3.84 2.51 -11.00
C LEU A 161 4.24 3.37 -12.20
N HIS A 162 3.27 4.00 -12.87
CA HIS A 162 3.54 4.91 -13.99
C HIS A 162 4.42 6.08 -13.58
N TRP A 163 4.11 6.72 -12.44
CA TRP A 163 4.92 7.81 -11.91
C TRP A 163 6.34 7.37 -11.53
N LEU A 164 6.47 6.21 -10.88
CA LEU A 164 7.76 5.62 -10.53
C LEU A 164 8.60 5.33 -11.79
N SER A 165 7.98 4.82 -12.86
CA SER A 165 8.68 4.51 -14.12
C SER A 165 9.34 5.74 -14.76
N LYS A 166 8.68 6.90 -14.67
CA LYS A 166 9.20 8.18 -15.18
C LYS A 166 10.32 8.75 -14.30
N GLY A 167 10.27 8.50 -12.99
CA GLY A 167 11.26 8.95 -12.02
C GLY A 167 12.58 8.17 -12.10
N VAL A 168 12.51 6.84 -12.30
CA VAL A 168 13.69 5.98 -12.40
C VAL A 168 14.54 6.31 -13.63
N GLN A 169 13.94 6.78 -14.73
CA GLN A 169 14.66 7.21 -15.94
C GLN A 169 15.61 8.40 -15.72
N ARG A 170 15.40 9.24 -14.69
CA ARG A 170 16.32 10.35 -14.39
C ARG A 170 17.50 9.97 -13.50
N ALA A 171 17.39 8.90 -12.73
CA ALA A 171 18.47 8.43 -11.85
C ALA A 171 19.42 7.43 -12.53
N ALA A 172 19.00 6.81 -13.65
CA ALA A 172 19.85 5.90 -14.43
C ALA A 172 20.70 6.60 -15.51
N LEU A 173 20.65 7.94 -15.57
CA LEU A 173 21.38 8.78 -16.53
C LEU A 173 22.34 9.78 -15.86
N LEU A 174 22.64 9.58 -14.57
CA LEU A 174 23.71 10.24 -13.82
C LEU A 174 24.65 9.17 -13.27
#